data_AF-X1SSQ9-F1
#
_entry.id   AF-X1SSQ9-F1
#
_cell.length_a   1.000
_cell.length_b   1.000
_cell.length_c   1.000
_cell.angle_alpha   90.00
_cell.angle_beta   90.00
_cell.angle_gamma   90.00
#
_symmetry.space_group_name_H-M   'P 1'
#
loop_
_entity.id
_entity.type
_entity.pdbx_description
1 polymer ?
#
loop_
_entity_poly.entity_id
_entity_poly.type
_entity_poly.pdbx_seq_one_letter_code
_entity_poly.pdbx_strand_id
1 'polypeptide(L)'
;CMDKDYNYTIFRNVLKNYPLASLNENLELMGFYRLPFSNKDNPVFVVDMSKPCIINLDTESIIKEPFCQNLNIKKSVIASRKRLLKSFTTFYPGNIVLPFNINLINQAIVKKICKTNDVSTKPLIPRTLGRSMCVPFGKILHKMAVPNTITKSLHTEKIFASDMKSFNIGAFSNYMSLENQVKMVNSFDMPVILIDDYLHKGYRIKTLEPLFKKYDIKIKKIIVGALSGSGKEIATILNRDADCAHFIPNLRLWFNESELYPFVGGDALMRKKRTQEI
;
A
#
# COMPACT_ATOMS: atom_id res chain seq x y z
N CYS A 1 -0.95 -0.78 -19.35
CA CYS A 1 -2.30 -0.30 -19.73
C CYS A 1 -2.65 0.98 -19.01
N MET A 2 -2.55 1.03 -17.68
CA MET A 2 -2.81 2.28 -16.93
C MET A 2 -1.78 3.40 -17.21
N ASP A 3 -0.52 3.06 -17.44
CA ASP A 3 0.50 4.06 -17.85
C ASP A 3 0.28 4.64 -19.26
N LYS A 4 -0.67 4.10 -20.03
CA LYS A 4 -0.98 4.51 -21.41
C LYS A 4 -2.30 5.31 -21.50
N ASP A 5 -2.85 5.73 -20.36
CA ASP A 5 -4.11 6.50 -20.25
C ASP A 5 -5.32 5.84 -20.95
N TYR A 6 -5.36 4.51 -20.97
CA TYR A 6 -6.53 3.79 -21.47
C TYR A 6 -7.69 3.89 -20.48
N ASN A 7 -8.83 4.38 -20.97
CA ASN A 7 -10.02 4.58 -20.13
C ASN A 7 -10.93 3.35 -20.05
N TYR A 8 -10.82 2.40 -20.98
CA TYR A 8 -11.66 1.20 -21.00
C TYR A 8 -10.85 -0.02 -21.40
N THR A 9 -11.23 -1.19 -20.88
CA THR A 9 -10.71 -2.49 -21.34
C THR A 9 -11.86 -3.39 -21.73
N ILE A 10 -11.68 -4.09 -22.84
CA ILE A 10 -12.53 -5.18 -23.29
C ILE A 10 -11.73 -6.47 -23.16
N PHE A 11 -12.31 -7.48 -22.53
CA PHE A 11 -11.72 -8.80 -22.37
C PHE A 11 -12.62 -9.87 -22.99
N ARG A 12 -12.01 -10.77 -23.76
CA ARG A 12 -12.65 -11.98 -24.27
C ARG A 12 -11.67 -13.13 -24.16
N ASN A 13 -12.10 -14.26 -23.60
CA ASN A 13 -11.25 -15.43 -23.54
C ASN A 13 -11.12 -16.07 -24.95
N VAL A 14 -9.88 -16.29 -25.38
CA VAL A 14 -9.52 -16.99 -26.63
C VAL A 14 -8.85 -18.35 -26.37
N LEU A 15 -8.58 -18.68 -25.11
CA LEU A 15 -7.93 -19.92 -24.72
C LEU A 15 -8.94 -21.08 -24.70
N LYS A 16 -8.59 -22.17 -25.39
CA LYS A 16 -9.34 -23.44 -25.34
C LYS A 16 -9.08 -24.14 -24.01
N ASN A 17 -10.11 -24.78 -23.43
CA ASN A 17 -10.03 -25.56 -22.19
C ASN A 17 -9.57 -24.78 -20.93
N TYR A 18 -9.88 -23.49 -20.85
CA TYR A 18 -9.58 -22.67 -19.66
C TYR A 18 -10.74 -22.73 -18.65
N PRO A 19 -10.49 -22.72 -17.32
CA PRO A 19 -11.55 -22.75 -16.31
C PRO A 19 -12.33 -21.42 -16.27
N LEU A 20 -13.34 -21.31 -17.12
CA LEU A 20 -14.15 -20.09 -17.31
C LEU A 20 -14.85 -19.62 -16.03
N ALA A 21 -15.30 -20.52 -15.15
CA ALA A 21 -16.00 -20.15 -13.93
C ALA A 21 -15.12 -19.28 -12.99
N SER A 22 -13.89 -19.74 -12.72
CA SER A 22 -12.91 -18.99 -11.92
C SER A 22 -12.51 -17.68 -12.58
N LEU A 23 -12.31 -17.69 -13.90
CA LEU A 23 -11.98 -16.49 -14.65
C LEU A 23 -13.07 -15.42 -14.54
N ASN A 24 -14.31 -15.82 -14.80
CA ASN A 24 -15.47 -14.93 -14.78
C ASN A 24 -15.68 -14.35 -13.38
N GLU A 25 -15.57 -15.18 -12.33
CA GLU A 25 -15.63 -14.71 -10.95
C GLU A 25 -14.56 -13.65 -10.67
N ASN A 26 -13.30 -13.91 -11.04
CA ASN A 26 -12.22 -12.95 -10.80
C ASN A 26 -12.40 -11.64 -11.57
N LEU A 27 -12.84 -11.71 -12.83
CA LEU A 27 -13.15 -10.51 -13.62
C LEU A 27 -14.26 -9.69 -12.96
N GLU A 28 -15.34 -10.34 -12.53
CA GLU A 28 -16.43 -9.67 -11.82
C GLU A 28 -15.97 -9.06 -10.50
N LEU A 29 -15.10 -9.74 -9.74
CA LEU A 29 -14.48 -9.21 -8.51
C LEU A 29 -13.52 -8.04 -8.76
N MET A 30 -13.00 -7.90 -9.98
CA MET A 30 -12.19 -6.77 -10.44
C MET A 30 -13.04 -5.65 -11.05
N GLY A 31 -14.36 -5.76 -11.03
CA GLY A 31 -15.29 -4.72 -11.52
C GLY A 31 -15.65 -4.82 -13.00
N PHE A 32 -15.18 -5.86 -13.70
CA PHE A 32 -15.67 -6.12 -15.04
C PHE A 32 -17.13 -6.55 -15.00
N TYR A 33 -17.90 -6.06 -15.98
CA TYR A 33 -19.27 -6.51 -16.20
C TYR A 33 -19.37 -7.19 -17.56
N ARG A 34 -20.33 -8.11 -17.67
CA ARG A 34 -20.60 -8.82 -18.92
C ARG A 34 -21.32 -7.88 -19.87
N LEU A 35 -20.84 -7.79 -21.10
CA LEU A 35 -21.51 -7.04 -22.15
C LEU A 35 -22.86 -7.71 -22.46
N PRO A 36 -23.97 -6.95 -22.50
CA PRO A 36 -25.27 -7.46 -22.94
C PRO A 36 -25.15 -8.11 -24.32
N PHE A 37 -25.92 -9.17 -24.57
CA PHE A 37 -25.94 -9.90 -25.85
C PHE A 37 -24.63 -10.62 -26.24
N SER A 38 -23.69 -10.79 -25.30
CA SER A 38 -22.51 -11.64 -25.52
C SER A 38 -22.84 -13.14 -25.37
N ASN A 39 -21.99 -14.00 -25.94
CA ASN A 39 -22.14 -15.46 -25.86
C ASN A 39 -22.15 -15.91 -24.38
N LYS A 40 -23.16 -16.69 -23.96
CA LYS A 40 -23.31 -17.16 -22.57
C LYS A 40 -22.14 -18.03 -22.10
N ASP A 41 -21.58 -18.84 -22.99
CA ASP A 41 -20.49 -19.78 -22.71
C ASP A 41 -19.11 -19.15 -22.91
N ASN A 42 -19.01 -18.00 -23.58
CA ASN A 42 -17.78 -17.23 -23.70
C ASN A 42 -18.10 -15.72 -23.72
N PRO A 43 -18.48 -15.15 -22.57
CA PRO A 43 -18.93 -13.77 -22.50
C PRO A 43 -17.79 -12.79 -22.76
N VAL A 44 -18.16 -11.62 -23.27
CA VAL A 44 -17.26 -10.47 -23.40
C VAL A 44 -17.42 -9.62 -22.16
N PHE A 45 -16.30 -9.25 -21.55
CA PHE A 45 -16.26 -8.42 -20.35
C PHE A 45 -15.74 -7.02 -20.69
N VAL A 46 -16.30 -6.02 -20.02
CA VAL A 46 -15.88 -4.62 -20.16
C VAL A 46 -15.69 -4.00 -18.78
N VAL A 47 -14.75 -3.06 -18.68
CA VAL A 47 -14.52 -2.27 -17.46
C VAL A 47 -14.01 -0.88 -17.79
N ASP A 48 -14.43 0.10 -16.99
CA ASP A 48 -13.91 1.46 -16.96
C ASP A 48 -12.63 1.52 -16.11
N MET A 49 -11.53 1.94 -16.73
CA MET A 49 -10.22 2.12 -16.11
C MET A 49 -9.85 3.58 -15.89
N SER A 50 -10.74 4.53 -16.16
CA SER A 50 -10.46 5.97 -16.03
C SER A 50 -10.19 6.38 -14.59
N LYS A 51 -10.84 5.71 -13.62
CA LYS A 51 -10.78 6.04 -12.18
C LYS A 51 -10.63 4.77 -11.31
N PRO A 52 -9.48 4.09 -11.37
CA PRO A 52 -9.25 2.81 -10.69
C PRO A 52 -9.33 2.94 -9.16
N CYS A 53 -9.83 1.88 -8.52
CA CYS A 53 -9.70 1.63 -7.09
C CYS A 53 -8.61 0.59 -6.84
N ILE A 54 -7.69 0.85 -5.91
CA ILE A 54 -6.67 -0.13 -5.50
C ILE A 54 -7.04 -0.74 -4.15
N ILE A 55 -6.81 -2.03 -4.00
CA ILE A 55 -6.79 -2.69 -2.70
C ILE A 55 -5.52 -3.53 -2.54
N ASN A 56 -4.71 -3.22 -1.52
CA ASN A 56 -3.58 -4.04 -1.13
C ASN A 56 -4.08 -5.21 -0.26
N LEU A 57 -3.90 -6.43 -0.75
CA LEU A 57 -4.25 -7.67 -0.06
C LEU A 57 -3.14 -8.03 0.93
N ASP A 58 -3.23 -7.48 2.14
CA ASP A 58 -2.18 -7.53 3.17
C ASP A 58 -2.56 -8.31 4.44
N THR A 59 -3.80 -8.80 4.56
CA THR A 59 -4.30 -9.42 5.81
C THR A 59 -3.43 -10.59 6.28
N GLU A 60 -3.00 -11.44 5.34
CA GLU A 60 -2.15 -12.60 5.65
C GLU A 60 -0.80 -12.20 6.25
N SER A 61 -0.27 -11.01 5.91
CA SER A 61 1.01 -10.51 6.43
C SER A 61 0.93 -10.00 7.88
N ILE A 62 -0.27 -9.73 8.37
CA ILE A 62 -0.50 -9.18 9.71
C ILE A 62 -0.77 -10.30 10.73
N ILE A 63 -1.40 -11.38 10.28
CA ILE A 63 -1.65 -12.56 11.10
C ILE A 63 -0.30 -13.15 11.52
N LYS A 64 -0.09 -13.33 12.83
CA LYS A 64 1.18 -13.81 13.39
C LYS A 64 1.28 -15.34 13.30
N GLU A 65 2.51 -15.85 13.31
CA GLU A 65 2.75 -17.28 13.50
C GLU A 65 2.27 -17.74 14.90
N PRO A 66 1.72 -18.96 15.04
CA PRO A 66 1.52 -19.98 13.98
C PRO A 66 0.21 -19.81 13.17
N PHE A 67 -0.60 -18.79 13.49
CA PHE A 67 -1.95 -18.63 12.94
C PHE A 67 -1.97 -18.37 11.43
N CYS A 68 -0.96 -17.69 10.88
CA CYS A 68 -0.88 -17.44 9.45
C CYS A 68 -0.68 -18.73 8.64
N GLN A 69 -0.23 -19.82 9.24
CA GLN A 69 -0.10 -21.13 8.59
C GLN A 69 -1.38 -21.96 8.70
N ASN A 70 -2.31 -21.61 9.60
CA ASN A 70 -3.54 -22.36 9.81
C ASN A 70 -4.45 -22.31 8.57
N LEU A 71 -4.81 -23.48 8.03
CA LEU A 71 -5.61 -23.61 6.82
C LEU A 71 -7.02 -23.03 6.95
N ASN A 72 -7.64 -23.13 8.13
CA ASN A 72 -8.97 -22.57 8.37
C ASN A 72 -8.93 -21.04 8.36
N ILE A 73 -7.88 -20.46 8.94
CA ILE A 73 -7.66 -19.00 8.91
C ILE A 73 -7.42 -18.54 7.46
N LYS A 74 -6.55 -19.20 6.70
CA LYS A 74 -6.34 -18.88 5.27
C LYS A 74 -7.64 -18.95 4.46
N LYS A 75 -8.44 -20.00 4.65
CA LYS A 75 -9.76 -20.13 4.00
C LYS A 75 -10.69 -18.97 4.37
N SER A 76 -10.75 -18.58 5.65
CA SER A 76 -11.54 -17.44 6.11
C SER A 76 -11.07 -16.12 5.49
N VAL A 77 -9.76 -15.91 5.37
CA VAL A 77 -9.19 -14.72 4.71
C VAL A 77 -9.59 -14.67 3.24
N ILE A 78 -9.43 -15.77 2.49
CA ILE A 78 -9.81 -15.84 1.07
C ILE A 78 -11.31 -15.58 0.88
N ALA A 79 -12.16 -16.18 1.71
CA ALA A 79 -13.61 -15.97 1.64
C ALA A 79 -13.99 -14.51 1.94
N SER A 80 -13.39 -13.90 2.98
CA SER A 80 -13.59 -12.50 3.33
C SER A 80 -13.08 -11.54 2.25
N ARG A 81 -11.97 -11.87 1.59
CA ARG A 81 -11.39 -11.11 0.48
C ARG A 81 -12.34 -11.05 -0.70
N LYS A 82 -12.92 -12.19 -1.10
CA LYS A 82 -13.92 -12.24 -2.17
C LYS A 82 -15.15 -11.37 -1.84
N ARG A 83 -15.66 -11.46 -0.61
CA ARG A 83 -16.79 -10.61 -0.17
C ARG A 83 -16.44 -9.13 -0.19
N LEU A 84 -15.24 -8.76 0.25
CA LEU A 84 -14.75 -7.38 0.26
C LEU A 84 -14.62 -6.82 -1.16
N LEU A 85 -13.99 -7.56 -2.08
CA LEU A 85 -13.89 -7.19 -3.49
C LEU A 85 -15.28 -7.02 -4.11
N LYS A 86 -16.21 -7.95 -3.82
CA LYS A 86 -17.60 -7.81 -4.29
C LYS A 86 -18.23 -6.51 -3.81
N SER A 87 -18.06 -6.15 -2.54
CA SER A 87 -18.56 -4.87 -2.00
C SER A 87 -17.99 -3.68 -2.77
N PHE A 88 -16.69 -3.65 -3.09
CA PHE A 88 -16.10 -2.58 -3.91
C PHE A 88 -16.76 -2.46 -5.28
N THR A 89 -16.96 -3.58 -5.96
CA THR A 89 -17.59 -3.59 -7.29
C THR A 89 -19.07 -3.21 -7.25
N THR A 90 -19.73 -3.38 -6.10
CA THR A 90 -21.11 -2.90 -5.89
C THR A 90 -21.14 -1.39 -5.65
N PHE A 91 -20.22 -0.83 -4.85
CA PHE A 91 -20.15 0.61 -4.60
C PHE A 91 -19.68 1.40 -5.82
N TYR A 92 -18.85 0.79 -6.66
CA TYR A 92 -18.27 1.40 -7.87
C TYR A 92 -18.54 0.53 -9.10
N PRO A 93 -19.81 0.39 -9.52
CA PRO A 93 -20.17 -0.50 -10.62
C PRO A 93 -19.45 -0.09 -11.91
N GLY A 94 -18.94 -1.10 -12.62
CA GLY A 94 -18.22 -0.94 -13.89
C GLY A 94 -16.86 -0.26 -13.80
N ASN A 95 -16.42 0.19 -12.63
CA ASN A 95 -15.07 0.74 -12.43
C ASN A 95 -14.11 -0.37 -12.03
N ILE A 96 -12.88 -0.32 -12.54
CA ILE A 96 -11.86 -1.31 -12.22
C ILE A 96 -11.48 -1.26 -10.73
N VAL A 97 -11.43 -2.45 -10.13
CA VAL A 97 -10.86 -2.70 -8.81
C VAL A 97 -9.60 -3.54 -8.99
N LEU A 98 -8.48 -3.05 -8.48
CA LEU A 98 -7.16 -3.65 -8.65
C LEU A 98 -6.66 -4.23 -7.32
N PRO A 99 -6.86 -5.54 -7.10
CA PRO A 99 -6.26 -6.23 -5.97
C PRO A 99 -4.77 -6.44 -6.20
N PHE A 100 -3.93 -5.84 -5.36
CA PHE A 100 -2.49 -6.09 -5.36
C PHE A 100 -2.06 -6.97 -4.20
N ASN A 101 -1.28 -8.01 -4.50
CA ASN A 101 -0.67 -8.84 -3.47
C ASN A 101 0.50 -8.08 -2.82
N ILE A 102 0.45 -7.88 -1.50
CA ILE A 102 1.47 -7.13 -0.77
C ILE A 102 2.88 -7.73 -0.93
N ASN A 103 3.00 -9.05 -1.08
CA ASN A 103 4.29 -9.71 -1.26
C ASN A 103 4.93 -9.35 -2.61
N LEU A 104 4.14 -9.21 -3.68
CA LEU A 104 4.63 -8.78 -4.99
C LEU A 104 5.07 -7.32 -4.95
N ILE A 105 4.30 -6.46 -4.27
CA ILE A 105 4.68 -5.07 -4.03
C ILE A 105 6.01 -5.02 -3.27
N ASN A 106 6.13 -5.74 -2.15
CA ASN A 106 7.35 -5.78 -1.34
C ASN A 106 8.57 -6.24 -2.17
N GLN A 107 8.42 -7.25 -3.04
CA GLN A 107 9.50 -7.70 -3.94
C GLN A 107 9.92 -6.60 -4.93
N ALA A 108 8.97 -5.88 -5.52
CA ALA A 108 9.26 -4.78 -6.45
C ALA A 108 9.97 -3.62 -5.72
N ILE A 109 9.50 -3.27 -4.53
CA ILE A 109 10.08 -2.23 -3.68
C ILE A 109 11.50 -2.61 -3.23
N VAL A 110 11.73 -3.83 -2.77
CA VAL A 110 13.08 -4.32 -2.38
C VAL A 110 14.05 -4.20 -3.55
N LYS A 111 13.66 -4.61 -4.76
CA LYS A 111 14.51 -4.46 -5.96
C LYS A 111 14.89 -3.00 -6.22
N LYS A 112 13.94 -2.07 -6.07
CA LYS A 112 14.17 -0.63 -6.25
C LYS A 112 15.07 -0.04 -5.17
N ILE A 113 14.90 -0.46 -3.91
CA ILE A 113 15.77 -0.04 -2.80
C ILE A 113 17.19 -0.54 -3.03
N CYS A 114 17.37 -1.83 -3.31
CA CYS A 114 18.68 -2.41 -3.57
C CYS A 114 19.38 -1.74 -4.76
N LYS A 115 18.66 -1.45 -5.85
CA LYS A 115 19.19 -0.67 -6.98
C LYS A 115 19.59 0.76 -6.57
N THR A 116 18.75 1.44 -5.77
CA THR A 116 19.02 2.81 -5.31
C THR A 116 20.19 2.88 -4.31
N ASN A 117 20.38 1.80 -3.55
CA ASN A 117 21.43 1.69 -2.54
C ASN A 117 22.71 1.02 -3.06
N ASP A 118 22.73 0.63 -4.34
CA ASP A 118 23.83 -0.07 -5.02
C ASP A 118 24.28 -1.35 -4.29
N VAL A 119 23.31 -2.21 -3.95
CA VAL A 119 23.55 -3.48 -3.26
C VAL A 119 22.81 -4.65 -3.89
N SER A 120 23.29 -5.87 -3.64
CA SER A 120 22.61 -7.09 -4.08
C SER A 120 21.24 -7.27 -3.39
N THR A 121 20.27 -7.78 -4.14
CA THR A 121 18.97 -8.23 -3.61
C THR A 121 19.06 -9.55 -2.85
N LYS A 122 20.22 -10.21 -2.85
CA LYS A 122 20.51 -11.40 -2.03
C LYS A 122 21.42 -10.99 -0.87
N PRO A 123 21.13 -11.43 0.38
CA PRO A 123 22.03 -11.20 1.51
C PRO A 123 23.45 -11.70 1.20
N LEU A 124 24.45 -10.86 1.45
CA LEU A 124 25.87 -11.21 1.28
C LEU A 124 26.45 -11.83 2.55
N ILE A 125 27.44 -12.72 2.38
CA ILE A 125 28.24 -13.31 3.45
C ILE A 125 29.73 -13.15 3.07
N PRO A 126 30.53 -12.34 3.79
CA PRO A 126 30.14 -11.48 4.90
C PRO A 126 29.19 -10.35 4.47
N ARG A 127 28.39 -9.84 5.41
CA ARG A 127 27.38 -8.82 5.13
C ARG A 127 28.06 -7.47 4.84
N THR A 128 27.89 -6.97 3.63
CA THR A 128 28.28 -5.59 3.24
C THR A 128 27.04 -4.73 3.12
N LEU A 129 27.01 -3.57 3.78
CA LEU A 129 25.88 -2.65 3.77
C LEU A 129 26.05 -1.57 2.70
N GLY A 130 24.94 -1.15 2.10
CA GLY A 130 24.90 0.03 1.23
C GLY A 130 25.00 1.34 2.02
N ARG A 131 25.21 2.45 1.29
CA ARG A 131 25.48 3.79 1.87
C ARG A 131 24.23 4.51 2.38
N SER A 132 23.04 4.03 2.07
CA SER A 132 21.76 4.60 2.47
C SER A 132 20.98 3.62 3.33
N MET A 133 20.12 4.16 4.19
CA MET A 133 19.19 3.37 5.00
C MET A 133 17.78 3.40 4.41
N CYS A 134 17.05 2.31 4.58
CA CYS A 134 15.64 2.19 4.27
C CYS A 134 14.80 2.61 5.49
N VAL A 135 13.87 3.54 5.29
CA VAL A 135 12.96 4.03 6.35
C VAL A 135 11.52 3.86 5.91
N PRO A 136 10.89 2.71 6.22
CA PRO A 136 9.46 2.52 6.03
C PRO A 136 8.65 3.38 7.00
N PHE A 137 7.66 4.11 6.49
CA PHE A 137 6.74 4.91 7.28
C PHE A 137 5.26 4.63 6.95
N GLY A 138 5.01 3.61 6.11
CA GLY A 138 3.72 2.96 5.87
C GLY A 138 3.72 1.47 6.29
N LYS A 139 2.84 0.66 5.72
CA LYS A 139 2.72 -0.80 5.95
C LYS A 139 3.53 -1.67 4.99
N ILE A 140 3.93 -1.15 3.84
CA ILE A 140 4.87 -1.82 2.95
C ILE A 140 6.17 -2.09 3.71
N LEU A 141 6.72 -3.28 3.49
CA LEU A 141 7.87 -3.83 4.23
C LEU A 141 7.63 -4.00 5.75
N HIS A 142 6.37 -4.09 6.22
CA HIS A 142 6.09 -4.36 7.62
C HIS A 142 6.80 -5.65 8.08
N LYS A 143 7.61 -5.54 9.15
CA LYS A 143 8.46 -6.61 9.70
C LYS A 143 9.47 -7.22 8.70
N MET A 144 9.76 -6.54 7.60
CA MET A 144 10.76 -6.98 6.63
C MET A 144 12.04 -6.17 6.78
N ALA A 145 13.18 -6.85 6.75
CA ALA A 145 14.48 -6.21 6.60
C ALA A 145 14.90 -6.26 5.12
N VAL A 146 15.40 -5.14 4.60
CA VAL A 146 15.91 -5.09 3.22
C VAL A 146 17.32 -5.69 3.18
N PRO A 147 17.63 -6.60 2.23
CA PRO A 147 18.96 -7.17 2.07
C PRO A 147 20.04 -6.09 1.98
N ASN A 148 21.16 -6.31 2.68
CA ASN A 148 22.36 -5.45 2.61
C ASN A 148 22.07 -3.95 2.87
N THR A 149 20.99 -3.62 3.57
CA THR A 149 20.53 -2.25 3.81
C THR A 149 20.08 -2.11 5.26
N ILE A 150 20.49 -1.04 5.95
CA ILE A 150 19.96 -0.72 7.28
C ILE A 150 18.48 -0.39 7.14
N THR A 151 17.61 -1.02 7.93
CA THR A 151 16.16 -0.78 7.86
C THR A 151 15.67 -0.29 9.22
N LYS A 152 15.05 0.90 9.26
CA LYS A 152 14.47 1.47 10.48
C LYS A 152 13.15 2.13 10.19
N SER A 153 12.05 1.59 10.74
CA SER A 153 10.71 2.13 10.49
C SER A 153 10.41 3.37 11.32
N LEU A 154 9.62 4.28 10.73
CA LEU A 154 8.86 5.33 11.42
C LEU A 154 7.43 4.84 11.59
N HIS A 155 6.96 4.78 12.83
CA HIS A 155 5.65 4.29 13.19
C HIS A 155 4.68 5.45 13.22
N THR A 156 4.02 5.67 12.07
CA THR A 156 2.96 6.67 11.90
C THR A 156 1.59 6.03 11.98
N GLU A 157 0.61 6.79 12.42
CA GLU A 157 -0.79 6.38 12.47
C GLU A 157 -1.69 7.55 12.07
N LYS A 158 -2.81 7.24 11.41
CA LYS A 158 -3.87 8.22 11.18
C LYS A 158 -4.82 8.17 12.36
N ILE A 159 -5.00 9.31 13.01
CA ILE A 159 -5.78 9.43 14.24
C ILE A 159 -6.97 10.34 13.93
N PHE A 160 -8.17 9.78 13.98
CA PHE A 160 -9.41 10.53 13.81
C PHE A 160 -9.78 11.29 15.08
N ALA A 161 -10.35 12.48 14.90
CA ALA A 161 -11.04 13.18 15.97
C ALA A 161 -12.25 12.35 16.46
N SER A 162 -12.71 12.60 17.68
CA SER A 162 -13.82 11.84 18.28
C SER A 162 -15.12 11.90 17.47
N ASP A 163 -15.30 12.93 16.65
CA ASP A 163 -16.45 13.10 15.74
C ASP A 163 -16.27 12.44 14.36
N MET A 164 -15.10 11.84 14.10
CA MET A 164 -14.68 11.21 12.84
C MET A 164 -14.70 12.13 11.61
N LYS A 165 -14.88 13.46 11.79
CA LYS A 165 -14.94 14.42 10.67
C LYS A 165 -13.58 14.92 10.22
N SER A 166 -12.59 14.83 11.11
CA SER A 166 -11.22 15.23 10.85
C SER A 166 -10.23 14.19 11.36
N PHE A 167 -9.00 14.25 10.86
CA PHE A 167 -7.91 13.40 11.31
C PHE A 167 -6.58 14.14 11.23
N ASN A 168 -5.60 13.67 11.99
CA ASN A 168 -4.19 14.02 11.84
C ASN A 168 -3.34 12.77 11.66
N ILE A 169 -2.09 12.95 11.22
CA ILE A 169 -1.07 11.91 11.25
C ILE A 169 -0.24 12.12 12.52
N GLY A 170 -0.12 11.08 13.33
CA GLY A 170 0.62 11.09 14.59
C GLY A 170 1.54 9.88 14.74
N ALA A 171 2.12 9.73 15.92
CA ALA A 171 2.85 8.53 16.28
C ALA A 171 1.86 7.38 16.53
N PHE A 172 2.23 6.17 16.11
CA PHE A 172 1.47 4.96 16.44
C PHE A 172 1.41 4.77 17.96
N SER A 173 0.29 4.25 18.46
CA SER A 173 0.09 4.04 19.90
C SER A 173 1.26 3.30 20.56
N ASN A 174 1.71 3.81 21.71
CA ASN A 174 2.85 3.31 22.48
C ASN A 174 4.24 3.47 21.82
N TYR A 175 4.36 4.16 20.69
CA TYR A 175 5.65 4.55 20.13
C TYR A 175 6.06 5.96 20.59
N MET A 176 7.35 6.26 20.42
CA MET A 176 7.89 7.59 20.64
C MET A 176 7.21 8.62 19.73
N SER A 177 7.25 9.90 20.13
CA SER A 177 6.82 11.01 19.27
C SER A 177 7.51 10.94 17.91
N LEU A 178 6.83 11.41 16.85
CA LEU A 178 7.41 11.44 15.50
C LEU A 178 8.75 12.17 15.48
N GLU A 179 8.89 13.24 16.26
CA GLU A 179 10.13 13.99 16.43
C GLU A 179 11.27 13.10 16.97
N ASN A 180 11.02 12.32 18.03
CA ASN A 180 12.03 11.43 18.59
C ASN A 180 12.35 10.25 17.67
N GLN A 181 11.36 9.75 16.93
CA GLN A 181 11.61 8.74 15.90
C GLN A 181 12.50 9.30 14.77
N VAL A 182 12.30 10.54 14.34
CA VAL A 182 13.15 11.22 13.34
C VAL A 182 14.56 11.46 13.87
N LYS A 183 14.73 11.88 15.13
CA LYS A 183 16.06 11.98 15.76
C LYS A 183 16.80 10.63 15.77
N MET A 184 16.08 9.54 16.02
CA MET A 184 16.64 8.19 15.97
C MET A 184 17.03 7.77 14.54
N VAL A 185 16.30 8.21 13.51
CA VAL A 185 16.75 8.03 12.11
C VAL A 185 18.01 8.87 11.85
N ASN A 186 18.05 10.11 12.35
CA ASN A 186 19.20 11.00 12.19
C ASN A 186 20.49 10.44 12.81
N SER A 187 20.39 9.73 13.94
CA SER A 187 21.57 9.21 14.65
C SER A 187 22.35 8.14 13.87
N PHE A 188 21.80 7.61 12.78
CA PHE A 188 22.54 6.73 11.86
C PHE A 188 23.51 7.51 10.96
N ASP A 189 23.35 8.84 10.82
CA ASP A 189 24.14 9.71 9.95
C ASP A 189 24.26 9.17 8.50
N MET A 190 23.12 8.70 7.95
CA MET A 190 23.04 8.11 6.62
C MET A 190 21.94 8.75 5.78
N PRO A 191 22.14 8.88 4.47
CA PRO A 191 21.05 9.22 3.55
C PRO A 191 19.90 8.22 3.64
N VAL A 192 18.67 8.73 3.53
CA VAL A 192 17.43 7.97 3.76
C VAL A 192 16.70 7.69 2.45
N ILE A 193 16.27 6.45 2.27
CA ILE A 193 15.28 6.03 1.26
C ILE A 193 13.96 5.81 2.00
N LEU A 194 13.00 6.70 1.78
CA LEU A 194 11.70 6.69 2.44
C LEU A 194 10.73 5.74 1.73
N ILE A 195 10.04 4.88 2.48
CA ILE A 195 9.08 3.90 1.92
C ILE A 195 7.67 4.11 2.48
N ASP A 196 6.68 4.34 1.60
CA ASP A 196 5.26 4.42 1.97
C ASP A 196 4.42 3.45 1.15
N ASP A 197 3.19 3.23 1.59
CA ASP A 197 2.20 2.43 0.90
C ASP A 197 1.81 3.04 -0.45
N TYR A 198 1.55 4.35 -0.44
CA TYR A 198 1.09 5.09 -1.60
C TYR A 198 1.41 6.59 -1.46
N LEU A 199 1.44 7.28 -2.59
CA LEU A 199 1.49 8.74 -2.62
C LEU A 199 0.35 9.27 -3.51
N HIS A 200 -0.64 9.88 -2.85
CA HIS A 200 -1.80 10.49 -3.51
C HIS A 200 -2.18 11.85 -2.94
N LYS A 201 -2.54 11.91 -1.64
CA LYS A 201 -2.80 13.18 -0.92
C LYS A 201 -1.61 13.64 -0.07
N GLY A 202 -0.66 12.74 0.17
CA GLY A 202 0.61 13.00 0.84
C GLY A 202 0.50 13.36 2.31
N TYR A 203 -0.54 12.93 3.03
CA TYR A 203 -0.75 13.31 4.43
C TYR A 203 0.46 12.97 5.32
N ARG A 204 0.98 11.74 5.23
CA ARG A 204 2.14 11.30 6.04
C ARG A 204 3.40 12.09 5.70
N ILE A 205 3.75 12.17 4.42
CA ILE A 205 4.97 12.90 4.00
C ILE A 205 4.88 14.39 4.35
N LYS A 206 3.71 15.03 4.19
CA LYS A 206 3.51 16.44 4.57
C LYS A 206 3.67 16.67 6.07
N THR A 207 3.27 15.71 6.91
CA THR A 207 3.48 15.77 8.36
C THR A 207 4.93 15.55 8.76
N LEU A 208 5.65 14.66 8.07
CA LEU A 208 7.05 14.34 8.39
C LEU A 208 8.06 15.32 7.80
N GLU A 209 7.77 15.93 6.66
CA GLU A 209 8.69 16.82 5.94
C GLU A 209 9.23 17.98 6.81
N PRO A 210 8.43 18.68 7.64
CA PRO A 210 8.97 19.70 8.55
C PRO A 210 9.97 19.14 9.55
N LEU A 211 9.76 17.92 10.05
CA LEU A 211 10.70 17.26 10.97
C LEU A 211 11.98 16.87 10.24
N PHE A 212 11.86 16.34 9.01
CA PHE A 212 13.03 16.02 8.19
C PHE A 212 13.90 17.24 7.90
N LYS A 213 13.28 18.39 7.60
CA LYS A 213 14.01 19.67 7.43
C LYS A 213 14.64 20.15 8.73
N LYS A 214 13.90 20.08 9.85
CA LYS A 214 14.39 20.51 11.17
C LYS A 214 15.65 19.77 11.61
N TYR A 215 15.76 18.49 11.28
CA TYR A 215 16.88 17.63 11.66
C TYR A 215 17.86 17.33 10.52
N ASP A 216 17.78 18.07 9.41
CA ASP A 216 18.64 17.92 8.22
C ASP A 216 18.74 16.46 7.71
N ILE A 217 17.61 15.75 7.66
CA ILE A 217 17.57 14.39 7.15
C ILE A 217 17.79 14.40 5.64
N LYS A 218 18.89 13.79 5.21
CA LYS A 218 19.29 13.65 3.80
C LYS A 218 18.43 12.60 3.09
N ILE A 219 17.23 12.97 2.67
CA ILE A 219 16.35 12.07 1.89
C ILE A 219 16.86 11.95 0.46
N LYS A 220 17.32 10.76 0.09
CA LYS A 220 17.81 10.41 -1.24
C LYS A 220 16.66 10.17 -2.22
N LYS A 221 15.62 9.47 -1.77
CA LYS A 221 14.49 9.07 -2.62
C LYS A 221 13.27 8.66 -1.80
N ILE A 222 12.08 8.83 -2.36
CA ILE A 222 10.83 8.26 -1.86
C ILE A 222 10.44 7.11 -2.80
N ILE A 223 10.16 5.92 -2.27
CA ILE A 223 9.69 4.78 -3.06
C ILE A 223 8.36 4.30 -2.47
N VAL A 224 7.30 4.26 -3.28
CA VAL A 224 5.96 3.89 -2.80
C VAL A 224 5.37 2.68 -3.53
N GLY A 225 4.45 1.96 -2.90
CA GLY A 225 3.72 0.88 -3.57
C GLY A 225 2.93 1.39 -4.78
N ALA A 226 2.11 2.41 -4.57
CA ALA A 226 1.33 3.06 -5.62
C ALA A 226 1.57 4.57 -5.67
N LEU A 227 1.87 5.11 -6.84
CA LEU A 227 2.01 6.56 -7.07
C LEU A 227 0.93 7.04 -8.02
N SER A 228 0.22 8.10 -7.63
CA SER A 228 -0.76 8.76 -8.51
C SER A 228 -0.19 10.02 -9.15
N GLY A 229 -0.91 10.58 -10.12
CA GLY A 229 -0.56 11.86 -10.76
C GLY A 229 -0.44 12.99 -9.73
N SER A 230 -1.46 13.16 -8.88
CA SER A 230 -1.42 14.13 -7.78
C SER A 230 -0.31 13.84 -6.77
N GLY A 231 0.03 12.57 -6.57
CA GLY A 231 1.16 12.17 -5.74
C GLY A 231 2.50 12.62 -6.31
N LYS A 232 2.67 12.50 -7.63
CA LYS A 232 3.87 12.96 -8.34
C LYS A 232 4.02 14.48 -8.26
N GLU A 233 2.91 15.21 -8.38
CA GLU A 233 2.89 16.67 -8.16
C GLU A 233 3.32 17.03 -6.74
N ILE A 234 2.80 16.33 -5.72
CA ILE A 234 3.22 16.54 -4.32
C ILE A 234 4.73 16.30 -4.16
N ALA A 235 5.27 15.21 -4.71
CA ALA A 235 6.71 14.95 -4.65
C ALA A 235 7.52 16.09 -5.29
N THR A 236 7.05 16.60 -6.43
CA THR A 236 7.66 17.74 -7.15
C THR A 236 7.64 19.01 -6.30
N ILE A 237 6.50 19.35 -5.68
CA ILE A 237 6.36 20.52 -4.79
C ILE A 237 7.30 20.41 -3.58
N LEU A 238 7.49 19.21 -3.05
CA LEU A 238 8.40 18.95 -1.93
C LEU A 238 9.88 18.87 -2.36
N ASN A 239 10.17 19.01 -3.66
CA ASN A 239 11.49 18.81 -4.26
C ASN A 239 12.10 17.44 -3.88
N ARG A 240 11.29 16.38 -4.00
CA ARG A 240 11.67 15.00 -3.69
C ARG A 240 11.57 14.12 -4.94
N ASP A 241 12.61 13.33 -5.20
CA ASP A 241 12.56 12.26 -6.20
C ASP A 241 11.68 11.11 -5.69
N ALA A 242 10.65 10.75 -6.46
CA ALA A 242 9.71 9.71 -6.15
C ALA A 242 9.70 8.61 -7.22
N ASP A 243 9.77 7.36 -6.78
CA ASP A 243 9.60 6.16 -7.60
C ASP A 243 8.51 5.26 -7.00
N CYS A 244 8.00 4.31 -7.77
CA CYS A 244 6.90 3.45 -7.34
C CYS A 244 6.96 2.05 -7.92
N ALA A 245 6.24 1.11 -7.28
CA ALA A 245 5.99 -0.21 -7.88
C ALA A 245 4.91 -0.14 -8.97
N HIS A 246 3.84 0.65 -8.73
CA HIS A 246 2.76 0.87 -9.69
C HIS A 246 2.44 2.36 -9.82
N PHE A 247 2.44 2.87 -11.06
CA PHE A 247 1.96 4.21 -11.34
C PHE A 247 0.50 4.16 -11.81
N ILE A 248 -0.35 4.98 -11.19
CA ILE A 248 -1.80 5.03 -11.45
C ILE A 248 -2.24 6.49 -11.50
N PRO A 249 -2.20 7.14 -12.68
CA PRO A 249 -2.39 8.59 -12.83
C PRO A 249 -3.66 9.10 -12.14
N ASN A 250 -4.80 8.49 -12.45
CA ASN A 250 -6.14 8.93 -12.07
C ASN A 250 -6.74 8.08 -10.94
N LEU A 251 -5.93 7.77 -9.92
CA LEU A 251 -6.35 6.98 -8.77
C LEU A 251 -7.59 7.59 -8.09
N ARG A 252 -8.66 6.80 -7.98
CA ARG A 252 -9.89 7.21 -7.28
C ARG A 252 -9.76 7.01 -5.78
N LEU A 253 -9.42 5.79 -5.39
CA LEU A 253 -9.34 5.34 -3.99
C LEU A 253 -8.29 4.26 -3.84
N TRP A 254 -7.76 4.15 -2.63
CA TRP A 254 -6.80 3.13 -2.24
C TRP A 254 -7.11 2.65 -0.83
N PHE A 255 -6.96 1.35 -0.61
CA PHE A 255 -7.18 0.71 0.69
C PHE A 255 -6.14 -0.37 0.96
N ASN A 256 -5.83 -0.58 2.24
CA ASN A 256 -5.28 -1.85 2.72
C ASN A 256 -6.43 -2.74 3.17
N GLU A 257 -6.44 -4.00 2.73
CA GLU A 257 -7.46 -4.99 3.09
C GLU A 257 -7.62 -5.11 4.61
N SER A 258 -6.50 -5.15 5.33
CA SER A 258 -6.46 -5.26 6.78
C SER A 258 -7.16 -4.14 7.55
N GLU A 259 -7.22 -2.94 6.98
CA GLU A 259 -7.87 -1.78 7.61
C GLU A 259 -9.39 -1.85 7.52
N LEU A 260 -9.91 -2.70 6.64
CA LEU A 260 -11.33 -2.85 6.38
C LEU A 260 -11.95 -4.03 7.13
N TYR A 261 -11.13 -4.81 7.85
CA TYR A 261 -11.60 -5.90 8.70
C TYR A 261 -11.65 -5.47 10.17
N PRO A 262 -12.85 -5.47 10.79
CA PRO A 262 -12.99 -5.21 12.21
C PRO A 262 -12.07 -6.09 13.04
N PHE A 263 -11.46 -5.51 14.07
CA PHE A 263 -10.56 -6.18 15.02
C PHE A 263 -9.24 -6.71 14.43
N VAL A 264 -8.96 -6.50 13.13
CA VAL A 264 -7.69 -6.85 12.50
C VAL A 264 -6.79 -5.63 12.38
N GLY A 265 -7.32 -4.55 11.81
CA GLY A 265 -6.63 -3.27 11.64
C GLY A 265 -7.59 -2.10 11.83
N GLY A 266 -7.18 -0.95 11.32
CA GLY A 266 -7.95 0.28 11.35
C GLY A 266 -7.11 1.49 11.70
N ASP A 267 -7.75 2.66 11.66
CA ASP A 267 -7.20 3.93 12.10
C ASP A 267 -7.54 4.18 13.58
N ALA A 268 -6.68 4.91 14.30
CA ALA A 268 -6.93 5.26 15.68
C ALA A 268 -8.04 6.31 15.83
N LEU A 269 -8.73 6.27 16.96
CA LEU A 269 -9.73 7.28 17.34
C LEU A 269 -9.26 7.99 18.62
N MET A 270 -9.12 9.31 18.55
CA MET A 270 -8.83 10.12 19.72
C MET A 270 -10.02 10.06 20.67
N ARG A 271 -9.79 9.56 21.88
CA ARG A 271 -10.76 9.60 22.98
C ARG A 271 -10.36 10.71 23.94
N LYS A 272 -11.32 11.56 24.33
CA LYS A 272 -11.15 12.43 25.49
C LYS A 272 -10.89 11.52 26.69
N LYS A 273 -9.81 11.78 27.45
CA LYS A 273 -9.62 11.09 28.74
C LYS A 273 -10.88 11.35 29.57
N ARG A 274 -11.57 10.29 29.97
CA ARG A 274 -12.54 10.41 31.07
C ARG A 274 -11.68 10.75 32.29
N THR A 275 -11.78 11.99 32.76
CA THR A 275 -11.36 12.32 34.11
C THR A 275 -12.18 11.40 35.02
N GLN A 276 -11.55 10.39 35.62
CA GLN A 276 -12.16 9.73 36.76
C GLN A 276 -12.11 10.77 37.86
N GLU A 277 -13.26 11.38 38.15
CA GLU A 277 -13.49 12.01 39.44
C GLU A 277 -13.37 10.87 40.46
N ILE A 278 -12.29 10.90 41.24
CA ILE A 278 -12.10 10.11 42.46
C ILE A 278 -12.67 10.93 43.60
#